data_AF-A0AAE4U1C6-F1
#
_entry.id   AF-A0AAE4U1C6-F1
#
_cell.length_a   1.000
_cell.length_b   1.000
_cell.length_c   1.000
_cell.angle_alpha   90.00
_cell.angle_beta   90.00
_cell.angle_gamma   90.00
#
_symmetry.space_group_name_H-M   'P 1'
#
loop_
_entity.id
_entity.type
_entity.pdbx_description
1 polymer ?
#
loop_
_entity_poly.entity_id
_entity_poly.type
_entity_poly.pdbx_seq_one_letter_code
_entity_poly.pdbx_strand_id
1 'polypeptide(L)'
;MTTKTTTLTVAEIERAIVAALTETDPEASTMTKFLPIRRELERRPDVAYAAPVTALLSLWGRGEVEIVMVRGSAYVKLADTFDHTPDHPAAVARGEHRRLMAI
;
A
#
# COMPACT_ATOMS: atom_id res chain seq x y z
N MET A 1 -23.99 -27.36 -12.63
CA MET A 1 -22.63 -26.80 -12.72
C MET A 1 -22.35 -26.04 -11.43
N THR A 2 -21.43 -26.52 -10.59
CA THR A 2 -21.01 -25.83 -9.38
C THR A 2 -19.89 -24.87 -9.75
N THR A 3 -20.20 -23.57 -9.83
CA THR A 3 -19.17 -22.53 -9.87
C THR A 3 -18.41 -22.58 -8.56
N LYS A 4 -17.21 -23.18 -8.57
CA LYS A 4 -16.26 -23.03 -7.47
C LYS A 4 -15.87 -21.56 -7.42
N THR A 5 -16.41 -20.83 -6.46
CA THR A 5 -15.89 -19.51 -6.10
C THR A 5 -14.51 -19.74 -5.50
N THR A 6 -13.47 -19.60 -6.33
CA THR A 6 -12.09 -19.65 -5.85
C THR A 6 -11.84 -18.40 -5.04
N THR A 7 -11.60 -18.54 -3.74
CA THR A 7 -11.23 -17.41 -2.87
C THR A 7 -9.94 -16.78 -3.39
N LEU A 8 -9.92 -15.45 -3.50
CA LEU A 8 -8.71 -14.73 -3.88
C LEU A 8 -7.61 -14.99 -2.86
N THR A 9 -6.42 -15.30 -3.37
CA THR A 9 -5.22 -15.43 -2.58
C THR A 9 -4.80 -14.08 -2.02
N VAL A 10 -4.04 -14.09 -0.92
CA VAL A 10 -3.48 -12.86 -0.34
C VAL A 10 -2.66 -12.09 -1.38
N ALA A 11 -1.88 -12.76 -2.22
CA ALA A 11 -1.08 -12.14 -3.27
C ALA A 11 -1.92 -11.47 -4.38
N GLU A 12 -3.13 -11.94 -4.66
CA GLU A 12 -4.04 -11.28 -5.60
C GLU A 12 -4.68 -10.03 -4.97
N ILE A 13 -4.98 -10.09 -3.67
CA ILE A 13 -5.49 -8.95 -2.92
C ILE A 13 -4.41 -7.88 -2.78
N GLU A 14 -3.17 -8.26 -2.50
CA GLU A 14 -2.00 -7.35 -2.49
C GLU A 14 -1.86 -6.62 -3.82
N ARG A 15 -1.88 -7.36 -4.95
CA ARG A 15 -1.83 -6.76 -6.30
C ARG A 15 -2.99 -5.78 -6.56
N ALA A 16 -4.19 -6.10 -6.09
CA ALA A 16 -5.34 -5.22 -6.23
C ALA A 16 -5.20 -3.94 -5.38
N ILE A 17 -4.59 -4.02 -4.19
CA ILE A 17 -4.29 -2.85 -3.36
C ILE A 17 -3.27 -1.95 -4.06
N VAL A 18 -2.17 -2.52 -4.57
CA VAL A 18 -1.13 -1.76 -5.27
C VAL A 18 -1.72 -1.07 -6.49
N ALA A 19 -2.49 -1.77 -7.33
CA ALA A 19 -3.16 -1.18 -8.48
C ALA A 19 -4.08 -0.02 -8.09
N ALA A 20 -4.90 -0.18 -7.05
CA ALA A 20 -5.79 0.87 -6.58
C ALA A 20 -5.04 2.12 -6.08
N LEU A 21 -3.89 1.93 -5.43
CA LEU A 21 -3.03 3.05 -5.01
C LEU A 21 -2.40 3.75 -6.21
N THR A 22 -1.87 3.00 -7.19
CA THR A 22 -1.30 3.56 -8.43
C THR A 22 -2.34 4.32 -9.26
N GLU A 23 -3.57 3.83 -9.34
CA GLU A 23 -4.66 4.51 -10.05
C GLU A 23 -5.09 5.81 -9.35
N THR A 24 -5.08 5.82 -8.01
CA THR A 24 -5.49 7.00 -7.23
C THR A 24 -4.40 8.08 -7.23
N ASP A 25 -3.14 7.67 -7.20
CA ASP A 25 -1.99 8.56 -7.19
C ASP A 25 -0.83 7.96 -7.99
N PRO A 26 -0.79 8.19 -9.32
CA PRO A 26 0.23 7.64 -10.20
C PRO A 26 1.65 8.09 -9.87
N GLU A 27 1.80 9.25 -9.23
CA GLU A 27 3.08 9.83 -8.86
C GLU A 27 3.54 9.39 -7.46
N ALA A 28 2.71 8.67 -6.70
CA ALA A 28 2.92 8.30 -5.30
C ALA A 28 3.24 9.51 -4.38
N SER A 29 2.83 10.71 -4.79
CA SER A 29 3.13 11.99 -4.12
C SER A 29 2.28 12.23 -2.86
N THR A 30 1.20 11.48 -2.67
CA THR A 30 0.16 11.72 -1.69
C THR A 30 -0.32 10.43 -1.02
N MET A 31 -0.70 10.54 0.26
CA MET A 31 -1.27 9.39 0.97
C MET A 31 -2.76 9.24 0.67
N THR A 32 -3.15 8.04 0.25
CA THR A 32 -4.52 7.66 -0.06
C THR A 32 -5.19 7.00 1.15
N LYS A 33 -6.43 7.38 1.45
CA LYS A 33 -7.19 6.72 2.52
C LYS A 33 -7.46 5.26 2.14
N PHE A 34 -7.17 4.31 3.02
CA PHE A 34 -7.31 2.88 2.71
C PHE A 34 -8.75 2.37 2.77
N LEU A 35 -9.62 3.00 3.57
CA LEU A 35 -10.99 2.52 3.80
C LEU A 35 -11.81 2.33 2.50
N PRO A 36 -11.78 3.24 1.51
CA PRO A 36 -12.41 3.01 0.22
C PRO A 36 -11.90 1.76 -0.51
N ILE A 37 -10.58 1.57 -0.56
CA ILE A 37 -9.94 0.40 -1.21
C ILE A 37 -10.38 -0.89 -0.50
N ARG A 38 -10.34 -0.90 0.84
CA ARG A 38 -10.80 -2.02 1.67
C ARG A 38 -12.25 -2.39 1.36
N ARG A 39 -13.15 -1.40 1.37
CA ARG A 39 -14.59 -1.62 1.12
C ARG A 39 -14.84 -2.18 -0.28
N GLU A 40 -14.07 -1.73 -1.28
CA GLU A 40 -14.19 -2.25 -2.64
C GLU A 40 -13.75 -3.70 -2.74
N LEU A 41 -12.67 -4.07 -2.06
CA LEU A 41 -12.21 -5.46 -2.00
C LEU A 41 -13.20 -6.36 -1.25
N GLU A 42 -13.73 -5.90 -0.11
CA GLU A 42 -14.71 -6.65 0.71
C GLU A 42 -16.06 -6.88 0.00
N ARG A 43 -16.40 -6.09 -1.03
CA ARG A 43 -17.60 -6.33 -1.86
C ARG A 43 -17.48 -7.53 -2.76
N ARG A 44 -16.25 -7.98 -3.05
CA ARG A 44 -16.01 -9.11 -3.94
C ARG A 44 -16.36 -10.42 -3.21
N PRO A 45 -17.21 -11.28 -3.80
CA PRO A 45 -17.74 -12.47 -3.11
C PRO A 45 -16.66 -13.52 -2.79
N ASP A 46 -15.49 -13.38 -3.38
CA ASP A 46 -14.29 -14.22 -3.23
C ASP A 46 -13.25 -13.64 -2.26
N VAL A 47 -13.53 -12.53 -1.59
CA VAL A 47 -12.65 -11.89 -0.60
C VAL A 47 -13.22 -12.02 0.81
N ALA A 48 -12.47 -12.64 1.72
CA ALA A 48 -12.85 -12.69 3.13
C ALA A 48 -12.72 -11.30 3.80
N TYR A 49 -13.62 -10.99 4.74
CA TYR A 49 -13.74 -9.69 5.42
C TYR A 49 -12.43 -9.13 6.02
N ALA A 50 -11.50 -9.98 6.46
CA ALA A 50 -10.21 -9.55 7.02
C ALA A 50 -9.04 -9.55 6.01
N ALA A 51 -9.21 -10.19 4.85
CA ALA A 51 -8.12 -10.44 3.93
C ALA A 51 -7.46 -9.16 3.36
N PRO A 52 -8.20 -8.06 3.08
CA PRO A 52 -7.57 -6.80 2.65
C PRO A 52 -6.65 -6.18 3.69
N VAL A 53 -7.00 -6.29 4.99
CA VAL A 53 -6.15 -5.78 6.07
C VAL A 53 -4.90 -6.63 6.20
N THR A 54 -5.03 -7.95 6.14
CA THR A 54 -3.87 -8.86 6.15
C THR A 54 -2.93 -8.58 4.99
N ALA A 55 -3.46 -8.42 3.77
CA ALA A 55 -2.68 -8.06 2.58
C ALA A 55 -1.95 -6.72 2.74
N LEU A 56 -2.63 -5.70 3.27
CA LEU A 56 -2.00 -4.40 3.52
C LEU A 56 -0.85 -4.50 4.53
N LEU A 57 -1.04 -5.25 5.62
CA LEU A 57 0.00 -5.45 6.64
C LEU A 57 1.18 -6.25 6.10
N SER A 58 0.94 -7.21 5.20
CA SER A 58 2.00 -7.94 4.50
C SER A 58 2.84 -7.03 3.61
N LEU A 59 2.21 -6.15 2.83
CA LEU A 59 2.90 -5.14 2.01
C LEU A 59 3.74 -4.20 2.88
N TRP A 60 3.19 -3.75 4.01
CA TRP A 60 3.90 -2.87 4.94
C TRP A 60 5.09 -3.57 5.60
N GLY A 61 4.92 -4.83 6.01
CA GLY A 61 6.00 -5.64 6.57
C GLY A 61 7.16 -5.88 5.59
N ARG A 62 6.91 -5.78 4.27
CA ARG A 62 7.93 -5.84 3.22
C ARG A 62 8.46 -4.46 2.78
N GLY A 63 7.94 -3.38 3.36
CA GLY A 63 8.34 -2.01 3.01
C GLY A 63 7.83 -1.54 1.64
N GLU A 64 6.85 -2.22 1.04
CA GLU A 64 6.29 -1.83 -0.27
C GLU A 64 5.28 -0.68 -0.17
N VAL A 65 4.75 -0.44 1.03
CA VAL A 65 3.82 0.64 1.31
C VAL A 65 4.17 1.33 2.62
N GLU A 66 3.87 2.62 2.70
CA GLU A 66 3.90 3.39 3.93
C GLU A 66 2.49 3.55 4.48
N ILE A 67 2.32 3.40 5.80
CA ILE A 67 1.03 3.54 6.48
C ILE A 67 1.15 4.58 7.57
N VAL A 68 0.25 5.56 7.57
CA VAL A 68 0.08 6.56 8.63
C VAL A 68 -1.35 6.52 9.14
N MET A 69 -1.49 6.57 10.47
CA MET A 69 -2.79 6.64 11.12
C MET A 69 -3.15 8.10 11.43
N VAL A 70 -4.23 8.60 10.84
CA VAL A 70 -4.75 9.94 11.09
C VAL A 70 -6.19 9.85 11.59
N ARG A 71 -6.44 10.29 12.83
CA ARG A 71 -7.77 10.27 13.48
C ARG A 71 -8.47 8.90 13.35
N GLY A 72 -7.74 7.81 13.57
CA GLY A 72 -8.26 6.44 13.48
C GLY A 72 -8.48 5.90 12.06
N SER A 73 -8.11 6.66 11.02
CA SER A 73 -8.11 6.20 9.62
C SER A 73 -6.70 5.89 9.15
N ALA A 74 -6.52 4.76 8.46
CA ALA A 74 -5.29 4.43 7.78
C ALA A 74 -5.18 5.18 6.44
N TYR A 75 -4.07 5.86 6.26
CA TYR A 75 -3.63 6.51 5.03
C TYR A 75 -2.39 5.77 4.54
N VAL A 76 -2.38 5.45 3.25
CA VAL A 76 -1.42 4.53 2.64
C VAL A 76 -0.93 5.14 1.33
N LYS A 77 0.37 5.06 1.08
CA LYS A 77 0.95 5.28 -0.24
C LYS A 77 1.91 4.14 -0.58
N LEU A 78 2.21 3.97 -1.87
CA LEU A 78 3.33 3.12 -2.27
C LEU A 78 4.61 3.73 -1.70
N ALA A 79 5.51 2.88 -1.21
CA ALA A 79 6.83 3.35 -0.82
C ALA A 79 7.53 3.88 -2.08
N ASP A 80 8.09 5.07 -1.98
CA ASP A 80 8.88 5.62 -3.08
C ASP A 80 10.10 4.72 -3.26
N THR A 81 10.30 4.17 -4.46
CA THR A 81 11.55 3.48 -4.83
C THR A 81 12.79 4.39 -4.63
N PHE A 82 12.58 5.69 -4.43
CA PHE A 82 13.59 6.73 -4.23
C PHE A 82 14.21 6.77 -2.83
N ASP A 83 13.53 6.27 -1.78
CA ASP A 83 14.03 6.35 -0.40
C ASP A 83 15.17 5.35 -0.10
N HIS A 84 15.51 4.49 -1.05
CA HIS A 84 16.55 3.47 -0.89
C HIS A 84 17.89 3.80 -1.56
N THR A 85 18.01 4.95 -2.25
CA THR A 85 19.29 5.34 -2.89
C THR A 85 19.79 6.67 -2.34
N PRO A 86 20.78 6.69 -1.43
CA PRO A 86 21.26 7.91 -0.76
C PRO A 86 21.87 8.98 -1.68
N ASP A 87 22.14 8.66 -2.95
CA ASP A 87 22.76 9.57 -3.94
C ASP A 87 21.81 10.03 -5.06
N HIS A 88 20.49 9.83 -4.93
CA HIS A 88 19.55 10.26 -5.97
C HIS A 88 19.44 11.80 -6.05
N PRO A 89 19.58 12.46 -7.22
CA PRO A 89 19.62 13.92 -7.36
C PRO A 89 18.38 14.64 -6.81
N ALA A 90 17.22 13.97 -6.81
CA ALA A 90 15.97 14.53 -6.28
C ALA A 90 15.87 14.54 -4.75
N ALA A 91 16.60 13.65 -4.05
CA ALA A 91 16.71 13.66 -2.59
C ALA A 91 17.68 14.76 -2.12
N VAL A 92 18.76 14.95 -2.90
CA VAL A 92 19.73 16.05 -2.71
C VAL A 92 19.05 17.41 -2.88
N ALA A 93 18.20 17.55 -3.91
CA ALA A 93 17.50 18.81 -4.20
C ALA A 93 16.46 19.21 -3.13
N ARG A 94 15.95 18.26 -2.34
CA ARG A 94 14.99 18.52 -1.25
C ARG A 94 15.66 18.71 0.12
N GLY A 95 16.97 18.53 0.23
CA GLY A 95 17.72 18.74 1.47
C GLY A 95 17.58 17.61 2.51
N GLU A 96 17.05 16.44 2.13
CA GLU A 96 16.74 15.32 3.03
C GLU A 96 17.92 14.37 3.27
N HIS A 97 19.15 14.87 3.22
CA HIS A 97 20.36 14.04 3.36
C HIS A 97 20.59 13.41 4.74
N ARG A 98 19.79 13.70 5.77
CA ARG A 98 20.13 13.30 7.14
C ARG A 98 18.94 12.94 8.01
N ARG A 99 18.29 11.81 7.72
CA ARG A 99 17.64 10.98 8.76
C ARG A 99 17.76 9.47 8.47
N LEU A 100 18.97 9.01 8.12
CA LEU A 100 19.31 7.63 8.46
C LEU A 100 19.51 7.59 9.97
N MET A 101 18.66 6.82 10.65
CA MET A 101 18.82 6.51 12.08
C MET A 101 20.26 6.05 12.33
N ALA A 102 20.97 6.80 13.16
CA ALA A 102 22.13 6.27 13.85
C ALA A 102 21.66 5.09 14.71
N ILE A 103 22.27 3.93 14.51
CA ILE A 103 22.31 2.83 15.49
C ILE A 103 23.51 3.11 16.39
#